data_AF-A0A509L3V6-F1
#
_entry.id   AF-A0A509L3V6-F1
#
_cell.length_a   1.000
_cell.length_b   1.000
_cell.length_c   1.000
_cell.angle_alpha   90.00
_cell.angle_beta   90.00
_cell.angle_gamma   90.00
#
_symmetry.space_group_name_H-M   'P 1'
#
loop_
_entity.id
_entity.type
_entity.pdbx_description
1 polymer ?
#
loop_
_entity_poly.entity_id
_entity_poly.type
_entity_poly.pdbx_seq_one_letter_code
_entity_poly.pdbx_strand_id
1 'polypeptide(L)'
;MSQDMIDVRTQLPAELADVFNADDLAGDLYDGIQGGFAVVSIRGSRWRISKGGDAEPVLNADGEPVPSLECVIIKASRNVSKIYYAESYAEGDAEAPDCWSIDGKTPDAGAENPQSASCAGCPQNVWGSKITPAGKKTKACGDNRRIAVVPLGDILNKKYDGAMLLRVPAASLTDLALYGKGMAAKGFPYNAIGTRMGFDMEASYPKLTFRPIKPLTMEQLAQVAEVSRSATVQSILEVASDITTAAATKPQEPEPTVGLDFEAEAEPEEAPDTAAADAAALKKAAAAEKRKATAAKKKKEKEDAEAATAAAATEVVIDDAPSSSEAEDSLDDLLADLDSLG
;
A
#
# COMPACT_ATOMS: atom_id res chain seq x y z
N MET A 1 -12.28 -15.88 -58.21
CA MET A 1 -13.38 -15.73 -57.24
C MET A 1 -13.06 -14.47 -56.45
N SER A 2 -13.57 -13.33 -56.90
CA SER A 2 -13.38 -12.03 -56.27
C SER A 2 -14.61 -11.20 -56.60
N GLN A 3 -14.99 -10.33 -55.66
CA GLN A 3 -16.18 -9.46 -55.63
C GLN A 3 -17.42 -10.11 -55.02
N ASP A 4 -17.60 -9.87 -53.72
CA ASP A 4 -18.62 -8.93 -53.22
C ASP A 4 -18.46 -8.75 -51.70
N MET A 5 -17.37 -8.09 -51.27
CA MET A 5 -17.35 -7.48 -49.93
C MET A 5 -17.99 -6.11 -50.10
N ILE A 6 -19.24 -5.99 -49.64
CA ILE A 6 -19.91 -4.71 -49.49
C ILE A 6 -19.06 -3.88 -48.53
N ASP A 7 -18.72 -2.64 -48.91
CA ASP A 7 -18.08 -1.69 -48.00
C ASP A 7 -19.13 -1.19 -47.00
N VAL A 8 -19.31 -2.00 -45.95
CA VAL A 8 -20.32 -1.87 -44.89
C VAL A 8 -20.32 -0.46 -44.28
N ARG A 9 -19.19 0.25 -44.32
CA ARG A 9 -19.05 1.59 -43.74
C ARG A 9 -19.81 2.68 -44.49
N THR A 10 -20.03 2.53 -45.79
CA THR A 10 -20.60 3.60 -46.63
C THR A 10 -21.96 3.25 -47.24
N GLN A 11 -22.42 2.00 -47.10
CA GLN A 11 -23.62 1.49 -47.78
C GLN A 11 -24.66 0.87 -46.83
N LEU A 12 -24.55 1.10 -45.52
CA LEU A 12 -25.57 0.61 -44.58
C LEU A 12 -26.89 1.38 -44.75
N PRO A 13 -28.04 0.70 -44.91
CA PRO A 13 -29.35 1.34 -44.80
C PRO A 13 -29.49 2.05 -43.45
N ALA A 14 -30.13 3.23 -43.43
CA ALA A 14 -30.23 4.08 -42.24
C ALA A 14 -30.82 3.35 -41.01
N GLU A 15 -31.70 2.37 -41.23
CA GLU A 15 -32.32 1.56 -40.17
C GLU A 15 -31.35 0.60 -39.47
N LEU A 16 -30.24 0.24 -40.13
CA LEU A 16 -29.19 -0.62 -39.57
C LEU A 16 -28.01 0.19 -39.03
N ALA A 17 -27.86 1.46 -39.42
CA ALA A 17 -26.73 2.30 -38.99
C ALA A 17 -26.72 2.50 -37.46
N ASP A 18 -27.90 2.65 -36.85
CA ASP A 18 -28.06 2.76 -35.40
C ASP A 18 -27.70 1.46 -34.65
N VAL A 19 -27.93 0.30 -35.27
CA VAL A 19 -27.59 -1.02 -34.69
C VAL A 19 -26.09 -1.29 -34.80
N PHE A 20 -25.45 -0.79 -35.87
CA PHE A 20 -24.06 -1.09 -36.18
C PHE A 20 -23.07 -0.01 -35.78
N ASN A 21 -23.51 1.19 -35.34
CA ASN A 21 -22.67 2.33 -34.88
C ASN A 21 -21.20 2.15 -35.24
N ALA A 22 -20.90 2.20 -36.54
CA ALA A 22 -19.72 1.54 -37.11
C ALA A 22 -18.39 2.13 -36.63
N ASP A 23 -18.43 3.33 -36.05
CA ASP A 23 -17.27 3.97 -35.42
C ASP A 23 -17.04 3.51 -33.95
N ASP A 24 -18.07 3.03 -33.24
CA ASP A 24 -18.00 2.51 -31.85
C ASP A 24 -17.70 1.00 -31.83
N LEU A 25 -18.30 0.23 -32.75
CA LEU A 25 -18.13 -1.23 -32.83
C LEU A 25 -16.76 -1.68 -33.35
N ALA A 26 -16.11 -0.85 -34.19
CA ALA A 26 -14.74 -1.11 -34.62
C ALA A 26 -13.79 -0.99 -33.42
N GLY A 27 -13.95 0.06 -32.62
CA GLY A 27 -13.24 0.30 -31.37
C GLY A 27 -13.43 -0.83 -30.36
N ASP A 28 -14.66 -1.28 -30.12
CA ASP A 28 -15.00 -2.29 -29.10
C ASP A 28 -14.24 -3.63 -29.22
N LEU A 29 -13.77 -3.97 -30.42
CA LEU A 29 -12.98 -5.18 -30.67
C LEU A 29 -11.49 -5.04 -30.32
N TYR A 30 -10.96 -3.86 -30.04
CA TYR A 30 -9.54 -3.66 -29.67
C TYR A 30 -9.32 -2.65 -28.55
N ASP A 31 -10.23 -1.69 -28.36
CA ASP A 31 -10.32 -0.82 -27.19
C ASP A 31 -10.61 -1.69 -25.97
N GLY A 32 -9.59 -1.88 -25.14
CA GLY A 32 -9.64 -2.74 -23.95
C GLY A 32 -8.91 -4.08 -24.08
N ILE A 33 -8.54 -4.53 -25.28
CA ILE A 33 -7.70 -5.74 -25.44
C ILE A 33 -6.24 -5.48 -25.00
N GLN A 34 -5.79 -4.22 -25.04
CA GLN A 34 -4.52 -3.77 -24.46
C GLN A 34 -4.68 -2.81 -23.27
N GLY A 35 -5.92 -2.41 -22.94
CA GLY A 35 -6.20 -1.37 -21.95
C GLY A 35 -6.25 -1.90 -20.52
N GLY A 36 -5.10 -2.15 -19.90
CA GLY A 36 -5.05 -2.36 -18.44
C GLY A 36 -5.70 -1.18 -17.70
N PHE A 37 -6.26 -1.43 -16.52
CA PHE A 37 -6.77 -0.36 -15.65
C PHE A 37 -5.66 0.62 -15.27
N ALA A 38 -6.03 1.87 -15.00
CA ALA A 38 -5.04 2.87 -14.59
C ALA A 38 -4.43 2.54 -13.22
N VAL A 39 -3.16 2.91 -13.03
CA VAL A 39 -2.37 2.64 -11.83
C VAL A 39 -1.90 3.95 -11.21
N VAL A 40 -2.22 4.15 -9.94
CA VAL A 40 -1.62 5.20 -9.11
C VAL A 40 -0.29 4.68 -8.57
N SER A 41 0.79 5.36 -8.93
CA SER A 41 2.15 5.06 -8.50
C SER A 41 2.77 6.20 -7.69
N ILE A 42 3.81 5.87 -6.93
CA ILE A 42 4.53 6.79 -6.05
C ILE A 42 6.00 6.75 -6.44
N ARG A 43 6.58 7.89 -6.84
CA ARG A 43 8.01 8.04 -7.09
C ARG A 43 8.52 9.32 -6.42
N GLY A 44 9.50 9.20 -5.54
CA GLY A 44 10.04 10.33 -4.79
C GLY A 44 8.98 11.09 -3.97
N SER A 45 8.04 10.36 -3.35
CA SER A 45 6.90 10.94 -2.63
C SER A 45 6.02 11.88 -3.47
N ARG A 46 5.98 11.65 -4.79
CA ARG A 46 5.07 12.33 -5.72
C ARG A 46 4.12 11.32 -6.33
N TRP A 47 2.85 11.71 -6.44
CA TRP A 47 1.80 10.90 -7.04
C TRP A 47 1.90 10.95 -8.56
N ARG A 48 1.74 9.80 -9.20
CA ARG A 48 1.65 9.68 -10.65
C ARG A 48 0.51 8.72 -11.01
N ILE A 49 -0.10 8.91 -12.17
CA ILE A 49 -1.11 8.01 -12.70
C ILE A 49 -0.64 7.54 -14.07
N SER A 50 -0.63 6.23 -14.29
CA SER A 50 -0.37 5.64 -15.60
C SER A 50 -1.56 4.86 -16.13
N LYS A 51 -1.78 4.97 -17.43
CA LYS A 51 -2.77 4.18 -18.19
C LYS A 51 -2.21 4.00 -19.60
N GLY A 52 -2.01 2.75 -20.04
CA GLY A 52 -1.39 2.47 -21.34
C GLY A 52 0.13 2.67 -21.41
N GLY A 53 0.83 2.73 -20.26
CA GLY A 53 2.30 2.74 -20.19
C GLY A 53 2.91 4.07 -19.73
N ASP A 54 2.32 5.19 -20.09
CA ASP A 54 2.84 6.52 -19.73
C ASP A 54 2.35 7.00 -18.36
N ALA A 55 3.27 7.46 -17.51
CA ALA A 55 3.00 7.88 -16.14
C ALA A 55 3.06 9.42 -15.97
N GLU A 56 1.89 10.05 -15.87
CA GLU A 56 1.75 11.49 -15.66
C GLU A 56 1.82 11.86 -14.18
N PRO A 57 2.53 12.94 -13.78
CA PRO A 57 2.45 13.45 -12.41
C PRO A 57 1.04 14.01 -12.13
N VAL A 58 0.56 13.82 -10.89
CA VAL A 58 -0.69 14.45 -10.46
C VAL A 58 -0.40 15.88 -10.02
N LEU A 59 -0.97 16.85 -10.73
CA LEU A 59 -0.74 18.28 -10.55
C LEU A 59 -1.99 18.98 -10.01
N ASN A 60 -1.80 20.09 -9.30
CA ASN A 60 -2.86 21.04 -8.92
C ASN A 60 -3.19 21.99 -10.10
N ALA A 61 -4.10 22.94 -9.86
CA ALA A 61 -4.50 23.92 -10.88
C ALA A 61 -3.35 24.84 -11.35
N ASP A 62 -2.34 25.05 -10.50
CA ASP A 62 -1.17 25.87 -10.77
C ASP A 62 -0.04 25.09 -11.48
N GLY A 63 -0.26 23.80 -11.77
CA GLY A 63 0.74 22.94 -12.41
C GLY A 63 1.79 22.34 -11.47
N GLU A 64 1.59 22.47 -10.15
CA GLU A 64 2.50 21.94 -9.13
C GLU A 64 2.07 20.53 -8.64
N PRO A 65 3.02 19.67 -8.24
CA PRO A 65 2.70 18.33 -7.74
C PRO A 65 1.85 18.38 -6.46
N VAL A 66 0.79 17.59 -6.42
CA VAL A 66 -0.05 17.53 -5.22
C VAL A 66 0.69 16.82 -4.06
N PRO A 67 0.67 17.38 -2.84
CA PRO A 67 1.31 16.73 -1.67
C PRO A 67 0.48 15.55 -1.14
N SER A 68 -0.80 15.50 -1.48
CA SER A 68 -1.73 14.45 -1.08
C SER A 68 -2.77 14.18 -2.16
N LEU A 69 -3.22 12.93 -2.25
CA LEU A 69 -4.27 12.48 -3.13
C LEU A 69 -5.61 12.44 -2.38
N GLU A 70 -6.62 13.14 -2.87
CA GLU A 70 -7.99 13.05 -2.34
C GLU A 70 -8.80 12.05 -3.15
N CYS A 71 -9.18 10.94 -2.54
CA CYS A 71 -9.81 9.81 -3.21
C CYS A 71 -10.85 9.12 -2.33
N VAL A 72 -11.65 8.25 -2.94
CA VAL A 72 -12.49 7.28 -2.25
C VAL A 72 -11.89 5.90 -2.48
N ILE A 73 -11.73 5.13 -1.40
CA ILE A 73 -11.34 3.71 -1.47
C ILE A 73 -12.59 2.91 -1.76
N ILE A 74 -12.71 2.36 -2.98
CA ILE A 74 -13.89 1.62 -3.43
C ILE A 74 -13.90 0.22 -2.82
N LYS A 75 -12.81 -0.52 -3.00
CA LYS A 75 -12.61 -1.88 -2.46
C LYS A 75 -11.14 -2.16 -2.22
N ALA A 76 -10.87 -3.12 -1.35
CA ALA A 76 -9.53 -3.64 -1.07
C ALA A 76 -9.47 -5.15 -1.27
N SER A 77 -8.31 -5.63 -1.71
CA SER A 77 -8.00 -7.06 -1.80
C SER A 77 -8.06 -7.71 -0.41
N ARG A 78 -8.60 -8.93 -0.33
CA ARG A 78 -8.74 -9.65 0.96
C ARG A 78 -7.39 -10.08 1.53
N ASN A 79 -6.44 -10.43 0.68
CA ASN A 79 -5.10 -10.85 1.07
C ASN A 79 -4.02 -9.84 0.65
N VAL A 80 -2.85 -9.94 1.28
CA VAL A 80 -1.67 -9.15 0.91
C VAL A 80 -1.02 -9.80 -0.30
N SER A 81 -0.93 -9.07 -1.39
CA SER A 81 -0.17 -9.47 -2.58
C SER A 81 1.34 -9.45 -2.31
N LYS A 82 2.07 -10.27 -3.07
CA LYS A 82 3.51 -10.47 -2.98
C LYS A 82 4.17 -10.06 -4.28
N ILE A 83 5.30 -9.36 -4.19
CA ILE A 83 6.13 -8.99 -5.34
C ILE A 83 7.59 -9.18 -4.95
N TYR A 84 8.35 -9.90 -5.75
CA TYR A 84 9.76 -10.15 -5.54
C TYR A 84 10.55 -9.81 -6.81
N TYR A 85 11.67 -9.12 -6.60
CA TYR A 85 12.69 -8.83 -7.59
C TYR A 85 13.99 -9.46 -7.10
N ALA A 86 14.63 -10.25 -7.95
CA ALA A 86 15.95 -10.84 -7.70
C ALA A 86 17.02 -9.74 -7.73
N GLU A 87 16.89 -8.82 -8.69
CA GLU A 87 17.76 -7.67 -8.81
C GLU A 87 17.31 -6.50 -7.94
N SER A 88 18.26 -5.63 -7.61
CA SER A 88 17.96 -4.40 -6.88
C SER A 88 17.55 -3.33 -7.89
N TYR A 89 16.40 -2.70 -7.64
CA TYR A 89 15.90 -1.58 -8.44
C TYR A 89 16.99 -0.53 -8.72
N ALA A 90 17.29 -0.30 -9.99
CA ALA A 90 18.03 0.85 -10.48
C ALA A 90 17.07 1.93 -11.02
N GLU A 91 17.54 3.17 -11.06
CA GLU A 91 16.71 4.27 -11.52
C GLU A 91 16.50 4.20 -13.03
N GLY A 92 15.25 3.98 -13.44
CA GLY A 92 14.89 3.78 -14.85
C GLY A 92 14.46 2.36 -15.18
N ASP A 93 14.64 1.40 -14.26
CA ASP A 93 14.21 0.02 -14.48
C ASP A 93 12.69 -0.08 -14.54
N ALA A 94 12.21 -0.61 -15.67
CA ALA A 94 10.83 -0.99 -15.90
C ALA A 94 10.64 -2.52 -15.85
N GLU A 95 11.60 -3.24 -15.27
CA GLU A 95 11.57 -4.70 -15.29
C GLU A 95 10.37 -5.26 -14.51
N ALA A 96 9.78 -6.32 -15.06
CA ALA A 96 8.78 -7.09 -14.36
C ALA A 96 9.43 -7.83 -13.18
N PRO A 97 8.67 -8.07 -12.11
CA PRO A 97 9.16 -8.87 -10.99
C PRO A 97 9.40 -10.33 -11.41
N ASP A 98 10.49 -10.92 -10.93
CA ASP A 98 10.78 -12.35 -11.08
C ASP A 98 9.64 -13.24 -10.57
N CYS A 99 9.01 -12.85 -9.47
CA CYS A 99 7.93 -13.60 -8.87
C CYS A 99 6.91 -12.67 -8.24
N TRP A 100 5.62 -12.96 -8.45
CA TRP A 100 4.54 -12.25 -7.79
C TRP A 100 3.39 -13.19 -7.44
N SER A 101 2.49 -12.72 -6.57
CA SER A 101 1.25 -13.38 -6.21
C SER A 101 0.20 -12.32 -5.86
N ILE A 102 -0.96 -12.38 -6.49
CA ILE A 102 -2.05 -11.43 -6.23
C ILE A 102 -2.73 -11.76 -4.89
N ASP A 103 -2.95 -13.04 -4.63
CA ASP A 103 -3.68 -13.53 -3.47
C ASP A 103 -2.77 -13.81 -2.25
N GLY A 104 -1.46 -13.74 -2.44
CA GLY A 104 -0.45 -13.97 -1.41
C GLY A 104 -0.34 -15.41 -0.93
N LYS A 105 -0.86 -16.39 -1.67
CA LYS A 105 -0.84 -17.82 -1.30
C LYS A 105 0.11 -18.62 -2.16
N THR A 106 0.02 -18.49 -3.49
CA THR A 106 0.88 -19.17 -4.47
C THR A 106 1.35 -18.17 -5.51
N PRO A 107 2.55 -18.35 -6.10
CA PRO A 107 2.95 -17.54 -7.24
C PRO A 107 1.89 -17.58 -8.34
N ASP A 108 1.74 -16.45 -9.03
CA ASP A 108 0.88 -16.35 -10.19
C ASP A 108 1.43 -17.23 -11.33
N ALA A 109 0.54 -17.76 -12.18
CA ALA A 109 0.96 -18.59 -13.31
C ALA A 109 1.79 -17.82 -14.33
N GLY A 110 1.63 -16.49 -14.40
CA GLY A 110 2.44 -15.63 -15.26
C GLY A 110 3.85 -15.34 -14.71
N ALA A 111 4.16 -15.72 -13.47
CA ALA A 111 5.46 -15.44 -12.85
C ALA A 111 6.61 -16.15 -13.57
N GLU A 112 7.59 -15.38 -14.03
CA GLU A 112 8.72 -15.89 -14.83
C GLU A 112 9.61 -16.85 -14.02
N ASN A 113 9.96 -16.48 -12.79
CA ASN A 113 10.84 -17.22 -11.91
C ASN A 113 10.19 -17.44 -10.52
N PRO A 114 9.19 -18.33 -10.39
CA PRO A 114 8.54 -18.61 -9.12
C PRO A 114 9.52 -19.07 -8.03
N GLN A 115 9.53 -18.38 -6.88
CA GLN A 115 10.53 -18.63 -5.82
C GLN A 115 10.19 -19.79 -4.88
N SER A 116 8.94 -20.25 -4.87
CA SER A 116 8.45 -21.36 -4.04
C SER A 116 7.05 -21.77 -4.47
N ALA A 117 6.65 -23.02 -4.21
CA ALA A 117 5.28 -23.50 -4.46
C ALA A 117 4.22 -22.77 -3.62
N SER A 118 4.58 -22.19 -2.47
CA SER A 118 3.67 -21.36 -1.66
C SER A 118 4.38 -20.12 -1.12
N CYS A 119 3.67 -19.00 -1.08
CA CYS A 119 4.16 -17.76 -0.50
C CYS A 119 4.40 -17.87 1.01
N ALA A 120 3.62 -18.71 1.70
CA ALA A 120 3.77 -18.96 3.13
C ALA A 120 5.12 -19.62 3.47
N GLY A 121 5.57 -20.57 2.64
CA GLY A 121 6.86 -21.25 2.80
C GLY A 121 8.00 -20.65 1.97
N CYS A 122 7.83 -19.46 1.40
CA CYS A 122 8.82 -18.88 0.49
C CYS A 122 10.02 -18.31 1.27
N PRO A 123 11.28 -18.66 0.91
CA PRO A 123 12.46 -18.13 1.58
C PRO A 123 12.57 -16.60 1.45
N GLN A 124 12.07 -16.04 0.34
CA GLN A 124 12.07 -14.60 0.11
C GLN A 124 11.05 -13.84 0.98
N ASN A 125 10.03 -14.52 1.51
CA ASN A 125 9.01 -13.93 2.39
C ASN A 125 9.36 -14.03 3.89
N VAL A 126 10.59 -14.47 4.22
CA VAL A 126 11.08 -14.54 5.60
C VAL A 126 11.65 -13.19 6.04
N TRP A 127 11.41 -12.80 7.29
CA TRP A 127 12.02 -11.59 7.84
C TRP A 127 13.55 -11.69 7.87
N GLY A 128 14.23 -10.72 7.26
CA GLY A 128 15.68 -10.71 7.15
C GLY A 128 16.23 -11.40 5.89
N SER A 129 15.39 -11.85 4.97
CA SER A 129 15.81 -12.31 3.64
C SER A 129 16.43 -11.18 2.80
N LYS A 130 16.17 -9.91 3.12
CA LYS A 130 16.86 -8.75 2.56
C LYS A 130 17.40 -7.82 3.64
N ILE A 131 18.60 -7.32 3.44
CA ILE A 131 19.18 -6.23 4.25
C ILE A 131 19.21 -4.98 3.36
N THR A 132 18.60 -3.90 3.82
CA THR A 132 18.63 -2.63 3.08
C THR A 132 20.03 -2.02 3.10
N PRO A 133 20.37 -1.08 2.19
CA PRO A 133 21.64 -0.36 2.24
C PRO A 133 21.90 0.33 3.60
N ALA A 134 20.83 0.70 4.32
CA ALA A 134 20.89 1.25 5.67
C ALA A 134 21.09 0.19 6.79
N GLY A 135 21.39 -1.06 6.44
CA GLY A 135 21.64 -2.16 7.37
C GLY A 135 20.39 -2.74 8.06
N LYS A 136 19.17 -2.36 7.65
CA LYS A 136 17.94 -2.84 8.27
C LYS A 136 17.48 -4.16 7.63
N LYS A 137 17.16 -5.15 8.46
CA LYS A 137 16.54 -6.40 8.03
C LYS A 137 15.10 -6.15 7.56
N THR A 138 14.75 -6.69 6.42
CA THR A 138 13.42 -6.61 5.79
C THR A 138 13.15 -7.92 5.05
N LYS A 139 11.96 -8.07 4.48
CA LYS A 139 11.65 -9.17 3.56
C LYS A 139 12.09 -8.77 2.15
N ALA A 140 12.69 -9.70 1.42
CA ALA A 140 13.00 -9.54 0.01
C ALA A 140 11.73 -9.53 -0.85
N CYS A 141 10.77 -10.40 -0.52
CA CYS A 141 9.44 -10.40 -1.10
C CYS A 141 8.58 -9.31 -0.43
N GLY A 142 8.24 -8.28 -1.21
CA GLY A 142 7.48 -7.12 -0.78
C GLY A 142 6.01 -7.43 -0.55
N ASP A 143 5.51 -6.94 0.59
CA ASP A 143 4.09 -6.99 0.97
C ASP A 143 3.35 -5.77 0.43
N ASN A 144 2.27 -5.99 -0.32
CA ASN A 144 1.43 -4.91 -0.84
C ASN A 144 -0.06 -5.22 -0.68
N ARG A 145 -0.89 -4.21 -0.40
CA ARG A 145 -2.35 -4.32 -0.47
C ARG A 145 -2.84 -3.61 -1.72
N ARG A 146 -3.52 -4.35 -2.59
CA ARG A 146 -4.19 -3.79 -3.77
C ARG A 146 -5.49 -3.15 -3.32
N ILE A 147 -5.68 -1.86 -3.61
CA ILE A 147 -6.93 -1.14 -3.39
C ILE A 147 -7.38 -0.47 -4.69
N ALA A 148 -8.69 -0.48 -4.93
CA ALA A 148 -9.32 0.27 -6.01
C ALA A 148 -9.71 1.66 -5.48
N VAL A 149 -9.24 2.71 -6.14
CA VAL A 149 -9.47 4.10 -5.75
C VAL A 149 -10.04 4.92 -6.90
N VAL A 150 -10.82 5.94 -6.57
CA VAL A 150 -11.30 6.97 -7.51
C VAL A 150 -11.07 8.35 -6.92
N PRO A 151 -10.84 9.41 -7.74
CA PRO A 151 -10.74 10.78 -7.26
C PRO A 151 -12.01 11.21 -6.50
N LEU A 152 -11.85 11.95 -5.41
CA LEU A 152 -13.01 12.40 -4.60
C LEU A 152 -13.92 13.39 -5.36
N GLY A 153 -13.32 14.21 -6.23
CA GLY A 153 -14.03 15.19 -7.06
C GLY A 153 -14.69 14.61 -8.32
N ASP A 154 -14.32 13.40 -8.73
CA ASP A 154 -14.86 12.70 -9.89
C ASP A 154 -14.87 11.18 -9.63
N ILE A 155 -15.98 10.70 -9.06
CA ILE A 155 -16.12 9.29 -8.64
C ILE A 155 -16.19 8.36 -9.85
N LEU A 156 -16.83 8.79 -10.95
CA LEU A 156 -16.95 7.97 -12.16
C LEU A 156 -15.61 7.88 -12.89
N ASN A 157 -14.73 8.87 -12.73
CA ASN A 157 -13.34 8.87 -13.20
C ASN A 157 -13.22 8.46 -14.67
N LYS A 158 -14.05 9.07 -15.53
CA LYS A 158 -14.14 8.71 -16.95
C LYS A 158 -12.80 8.87 -17.68
N LYS A 159 -11.94 9.79 -17.23
CA LYS A 159 -10.58 9.99 -17.77
C LYS A 159 -9.77 8.67 -17.76
N TYR A 160 -9.95 7.85 -16.73
CA TYR A 160 -9.17 6.63 -16.51
C TYR A 160 -10.01 5.35 -16.56
N ASP A 161 -11.18 5.40 -17.20
CA ASP A 161 -12.15 4.31 -17.33
C ASP A 161 -12.59 3.70 -15.98
N GLY A 162 -12.76 4.57 -14.98
CA GLY A 162 -13.26 4.18 -13.66
C GLY A 162 -12.17 4.02 -12.61
N ALA A 163 -12.25 2.95 -11.81
CA ALA A 163 -11.36 2.78 -10.67
C ALA A 163 -9.90 2.56 -11.09
N MET A 164 -8.98 3.03 -10.26
CA MET A 164 -7.54 2.89 -10.46
C MET A 164 -6.94 1.99 -9.38
N LEU A 165 -5.90 1.24 -9.71
CA LEU A 165 -5.14 0.45 -8.75
C LEU A 165 -4.19 1.36 -7.96
N LEU A 166 -4.22 1.29 -6.64
CA LEU A 166 -3.12 1.71 -5.77
C LEU A 166 -2.60 0.50 -5.00
N ARG A 167 -1.28 0.28 -5.06
CA ARG A 167 -0.59 -0.72 -4.23
C ARG A 167 -0.10 -0.03 -2.96
N VAL A 168 -0.74 -0.32 -1.83
CA VAL A 168 -0.32 0.22 -0.54
C VAL A 168 0.89 -0.58 -0.04
N PRO A 169 2.04 0.08 0.21
CA PRO A 169 3.27 -0.60 0.59
C PRO A 169 3.21 -1.16 2.02
N ALA A 170 4.06 -2.16 2.29
CA ALA A 170 4.16 -2.86 3.58
C ALA A 170 4.15 -1.94 4.81
N ALA A 171 4.91 -0.84 4.76
CA ALA A 171 5.07 0.08 5.88
C ALA A 171 3.80 0.89 6.22
N SER A 172 2.81 0.89 5.33
CA SER A 172 1.54 1.61 5.46
C SER A 172 0.35 0.69 5.71
N LEU A 173 0.54 -0.63 5.70
CA LEU A 173 -0.54 -1.59 5.88
C LEU A 173 -1.20 -1.47 7.26
N THR A 174 -0.42 -1.21 8.30
CA THR A 174 -0.93 -0.99 9.66
C THR A 174 -1.80 0.26 9.72
N ASP A 175 -1.34 1.36 9.13
CA ASP A 175 -2.06 2.64 9.13
C ASP A 175 -3.37 2.53 8.33
N LEU A 176 -3.36 1.80 7.20
CA LEU A 176 -4.58 1.48 6.44
C LEU A 176 -5.57 0.65 7.26
N ALA A 177 -5.10 -0.34 8.02
CA ALA A 177 -5.95 -1.17 8.86
C ALA A 177 -6.56 -0.37 10.03
N LEU A 178 -5.76 0.51 10.66
CA LEU A 178 -6.24 1.44 11.70
C LEU A 178 -7.28 2.42 11.14
N TYR A 179 -7.05 2.95 9.94
CA TYR A 179 -8.03 3.79 9.25
C TYR A 179 -9.36 3.07 9.05
N GLY A 180 -9.34 1.87 8.46
CA GLY A 180 -10.56 1.08 8.21
C GLY A 180 -11.31 0.74 9.50
N LYS A 181 -10.61 0.29 10.55
CA LYS A 181 -11.20 0.00 11.87
C LYS A 181 -11.78 1.25 12.52
N GLY A 182 -11.07 2.37 12.43
CA GLY A 182 -11.51 3.65 13.00
C GLY A 182 -12.77 4.20 12.33
N MET A 183 -12.94 3.99 11.02
CA MET A 183 -14.18 4.35 10.33
C MET A 183 -15.33 3.40 10.68
N ALA A 184 -15.08 2.10 10.69
CA ALA A 184 -16.08 1.10 11.08
C ALA A 184 -16.60 1.33 12.51
N ALA A 185 -15.72 1.67 13.46
CA ALA A 185 -16.09 2.00 14.84
C ALA A 185 -17.00 3.24 14.94
N LYS A 186 -16.95 4.14 13.96
CA LYS A 186 -17.83 5.32 13.86
C LYS A 186 -19.12 5.06 13.06
N GLY A 187 -19.37 3.81 12.65
CA GLY A 187 -20.54 3.42 11.88
C GLY A 187 -20.45 3.73 10.38
N PHE A 188 -19.26 4.11 9.88
CA PHE A 188 -19.06 4.39 8.46
C PHE A 188 -18.24 3.28 7.79
N PRO A 189 -18.73 2.65 6.71
CA PRO A 189 -17.86 1.83 5.89
C PRO A 189 -16.84 2.72 5.18
N TYR A 190 -15.62 2.21 4.99
CA TYR A 190 -14.51 3.02 4.45
C TYR A 190 -14.78 3.59 3.05
N ASN A 191 -15.64 2.93 2.27
CA ASN A 191 -16.03 3.34 0.93
C ASN A 191 -17.13 4.42 0.91
N ALA A 192 -17.66 4.81 2.07
CA ALA A 192 -18.60 5.92 2.22
C ALA A 192 -17.93 7.24 2.64
N ILE A 193 -16.60 7.28 2.65
CA ILE A 193 -15.81 8.39 3.18
C ILE A 193 -14.78 8.85 2.16
N GLY A 194 -14.75 10.17 1.90
CA GLY A 194 -13.64 10.79 1.19
C GLY A 194 -12.37 10.73 2.04
N THR A 195 -11.27 10.27 1.45
CA THR A 195 -10.00 9.99 2.11
C THR A 195 -8.89 10.85 1.53
N ARG A 196 -8.11 11.50 2.38
CA ARG A 196 -6.86 12.15 1.99
C ARG A 196 -5.70 11.19 2.25
N MET A 197 -5.01 10.81 1.19
CA MET A 197 -3.79 10.02 1.24
C MET A 197 -2.57 10.92 1.08
N GLY A 198 -1.68 10.94 2.07
CA GLY A 198 -0.45 11.74 2.02
C GLY A 198 0.76 10.90 2.42
N PHE A 199 1.90 11.56 2.64
CA PHE A 199 3.12 10.92 3.10
C PHE A 199 3.44 11.30 4.55
N ASP A 200 4.04 10.36 5.27
CA ASP A 200 4.64 10.62 6.58
C ASP A 200 5.99 11.32 6.39
N MET A 201 6.06 12.60 6.76
CA MET A 201 7.24 13.45 6.56
C MET A 201 8.41 13.09 7.48
N GLU A 202 8.16 12.31 8.54
CA GLU A 202 9.22 11.83 9.45
C GLU A 202 9.85 10.52 8.95
N ALA A 203 9.17 9.82 8.02
CA ALA A 203 9.67 8.58 7.44
C ALA A 203 10.67 8.87 6.32
N SER A 204 11.81 8.17 6.32
CA SER A 204 12.82 8.25 5.26
C SER A 204 12.44 7.47 3.98
N TYR A 205 11.18 7.09 3.84
CA TYR A 205 10.63 6.27 2.76
C TYR A 205 9.15 6.65 2.57
N PRO A 206 8.54 6.39 1.41
CA PRO A 206 7.19 6.87 1.09
C PRO A 206 6.11 6.09 1.85
N LYS A 207 6.00 6.34 3.15
CA LYS A 207 4.97 5.79 4.01
C LYS A 207 3.68 6.59 3.83
N LEU A 208 2.66 5.95 3.29
CA LEU A 208 1.32 6.51 3.15
C LEU A 208 0.64 6.71 4.51
N THR A 209 -0.06 7.83 4.63
CA THR A 209 -0.98 8.17 5.72
C THR A 209 -2.40 8.28 5.17
N PHE A 210 -3.41 7.94 5.97
CA PHE A 210 -4.81 7.95 5.58
C PHE A 210 -5.62 8.81 6.55
N ARG A 211 -6.24 9.89 6.06
CA ARG A 211 -7.06 10.79 6.88
C ARG A 211 -8.47 10.90 6.30
N PRO A 212 -9.54 10.71 7.09
CA PRO A 212 -10.89 10.95 6.61
C PRO A 212 -11.12 12.45 6.42
N ILE A 213 -11.77 12.82 5.31
CA ILE A 213 -12.12 14.21 4.98
C ILE A 213 -13.58 14.46 5.36
N LYS A 214 -14.51 13.76 4.71
CA LYS A 214 -15.95 13.93 4.89
C LYS A 214 -16.72 12.67 4.46
N PRO A 215 -17.92 12.42 5.01
CA PRO A 215 -18.85 11.48 4.43
C PRO A 215 -19.25 11.88 3.00
N LEU A 216 -19.53 10.88 2.18
CA LEU A 216 -20.02 11.08 0.81
C LEU A 216 -21.50 11.45 0.81
N THR A 217 -21.92 12.24 -0.18
CA THR A 217 -23.34 12.54 -0.41
C THR A 217 -24.05 11.29 -0.97
N MET A 218 -25.39 11.27 -0.94
CA MET A 218 -26.15 10.15 -1.51
C MET A 218 -25.88 9.93 -3.00
N GLU A 219 -25.69 11.01 -3.76
CA GLU A 219 -25.30 10.94 -5.17
C GLU A 219 -23.92 10.30 -5.34
N GLN A 220 -22.93 10.74 -4.56
CA GLN A 220 -21.59 10.15 -4.57
C GLN A 220 -21.62 8.67 -4.17
N LEU A 221 -22.46 8.29 -3.20
CA LEU A 221 -22.63 6.90 -2.78
C LEU A 221 -23.24 6.03 -3.89
N ALA A 222 -24.18 6.57 -4.68
CA ALA A 222 -24.73 5.87 -5.83
C ALA A 222 -23.65 5.59 -6.90
N GLN A 223 -22.81 6.59 -7.19
CA GLN A 223 -21.66 6.43 -8.10
C GLN A 223 -20.64 5.43 -7.56
N VAL A 224 -20.33 5.47 -6.26
CA VAL A 224 -19.46 4.46 -5.62
C VAL A 224 -20.05 3.06 -5.75
N ALA A 225 -21.36 2.91 -5.56
CA ALA A 225 -22.03 1.62 -5.70
C ALA A 225 -21.93 1.08 -7.13
N GLU A 226 -22.13 1.94 -8.13
CA GLU A 226 -21.95 1.61 -9.56
C GLU A 226 -20.51 1.15 -9.84
N VAL A 227 -19.52 2.00 -9.54
CA VAL A 227 -18.09 1.70 -9.76
C VAL A 227 -17.68 0.43 -9.02
N SER A 228 -18.18 0.21 -7.79
CA SER A 228 -17.81 -0.96 -6.99
C SER A 228 -18.22 -2.32 -7.60
N ARG A 229 -19.19 -2.31 -8.53
CA ARG A 229 -19.69 -3.49 -9.22
C ARG A 229 -19.09 -3.68 -10.61
N SER A 230 -18.29 -2.72 -11.09
CA SER A 230 -17.67 -2.80 -12.41
C SER A 230 -16.67 -3.95 -12.51
N ALA A 231 -16.49 -4.46 -13.73
CA ALA A 231 -15.47 -5.45 -14.03
C ALA A 231 -14.06 -4.92 -13.71
N THR A 232 -13.81 -3.63 -13.94
CA THR A 232 -12.53 -2.96 -13.64
C THR A 232 -12.11 -3.16 -12.18
N VAL A 233 -13.03 -3.03 -11.22
CA VAL A 233 -12.70 -3.23 -9.79
C VAL A 233 -12.36 -4.70 -9.49
N GLN A 234 -13.02 -5.65 -10.15
CA GLN A 234 -12.69 -7.08 -10.00
C GLN A 234 -11.30 -7.36 -10.58
N SER A 235 -11.03 -6.88 -11.80
CA SER A 235 -9.71 -6.99 -12.44
C SER A 235 -8.60 -6.37 -11.60
N ILE A 236 -8.82 -5.19 -11.01
CA ILE A 236 -7.85 -4.55 -10.10
C ILE A 236 -7.50 -5.47 -8.92
N LEU A 237 -8.47 -6.21 -8.38
CA LEU A 237 -8.26 -7.00 -7.17
C LEU A 237 -7.76 -8.42 -7.44
N GLU A 238 -8.05 -8.98 -8.61
CA GLU A 238 -7.91 -10.40 -8.89
C GLU A 238 -7.00 -10.71 -10.09
N VAL A 239 -6.70 -9.74 -10.94
CA VAL A 239 -5.91 -9.92 -12.16
C VAL A 239 -4.61 -9.11 -12.11
N ALA A 240 -3.50 -9.70 -12.57
CA ALA A 240 -2.15 -9.11 -12.58
C ALA A 240 -1.79 -8.41 -13.91
N SER A 241 -2.77 -7.92 -14.67
CA SER A 241 -2.52 -7.23 -15.96
C SER A 241 -1.60 -6.00 -15.82
N ASP A 242 -1.56 -5.40 -14.63
CA ASP A 242 -0.68 -4.30 -14.25
C ASP A 242 0.80 -4.69 -14.10
N ILE A 243 1.09 -5.97 -13.90
CA ILE A 243 2.46 -6.48 -13.70
C ILE A 243 3.08 -6.84 -15.04
N THR A 244 2.28 -7.39 -15.97
CA THR A 244 2.73 -7.77 -17.32
C THR A 244 2.95 -6.55 -18.23
N THR A 245 2.19 -5.47 -18.02
CA THR A 245 2.31 -4.25 -18.84
C THR A 245 3.57 -3.44 -18.53
N ALA A 246 4.12 -3.55 -17.31
CA ALA A 246 5.38 -2.89 -16.94
C ALA A 246 6.56 -3.38 -17.80
N ALA A 247 6.58 -4.67 -18.18
CA ALA A 247 7.62 -5.24 -19.05
C ALA A 247 7.59 -4.73 -20.51
N ALA A 248 6.50 -4.09 -20.95
CA ALA A 248 6.32 -3.71 -22.35
C ALA A 248 6.87 -2.32 -22.71
N THR A 249 7.30 -1.52 -21.73
CA THR A 249 7.76 -0.15 -21.98
C THR A 249 9.25 -0.03 -21.66
N LYS A 250 10.09 -0.27 -22.67
CA LYS A 250 11.47 0.20 -22.66
C LYS A 250 11.42 1.74 -22.69
N PRO A 251 12.00 2.47 -21.73
CA PRO A 251 12.11 3.92 -21.81
C PRO A 251 12.89 4.30 -23.08
N GLN A 252 12.27 5.05 -23.96
CA GLN A 252 12.97 5.66 -25.07
C GLN A 252 13.78 6.83 -24.51
N GLU A 253 15.10 6.72 -24.60
CA GLU A 253 16.05 7.71 -24.13
C GLU A 253 15.86 9.01 -24.92
N PRO A 254 15.59 10.16 -24.26
CA PRO A 254 15.53 11.42 -24.98
C PRO A 254 16.93 11.79 -25.48
N GLU A 255 17.06 11.94 -26.80
CA GLU A 255 18.29 12.38 -27.44
C GLU A 255 18.78 13.70 -26.82
N PRO A 256 20.07 13.81 -26.48
CA PRO A 256 20.62 15.02 -25.90
C PRO A 256 20.64 16.14 -26.95
N THR A 257 19.86 17.18 -26.73
CA THR A 257 20.03 18.45 -27.43
C THR A 257 21.32 19.12 -26.95
N VAL A 258 22.30 19.18 -27.85
CA VAL A 258 23.30 20.28 -28.04
C VAL A 258 22.83 21.58 -27.38
N GLY A 259 23.59 22.36 -26.63
CA GLY A 259 25.03 22.50 -26.42
C GLY A 259 25.24 23.99 -26.17
N LEU A 260 25.75 24.39 -25.00
CA LEU A 260 26.30 25.73 -24.78
C LEU A 260 27.50 25.61 -23.86
N ASP A 261 28.64 25.76 -24.52
CA ASP A 261 29.98 25.75 -23.98
C ASP A 261 30.20 26.97 -23.08
N PHE A 262 30.79 26.74 -21.90
CA PHE A 262 31.63 27.75 -21.28
C PHE A 262 32.90 27.06 -20.77
N GLU A 263 33.92 27.16 -21.59
CA GLU A 263 35.31 26.85 -21.27
C GLU A 263 35.84 27.92 -20.30
N ALA A 264 36.29 27.50 -19.13
CA ALA A 264 37.21 28.27 -18.31
C ALA A 264 38.13 27.30 -17.57
N GLU A 265 39.30 27.09 -18.17
CA GLU A 265 40.43 26.36 -17.64
C GLU A 265 41.04 27.05 -16.42
N ALA A 266 41.27 26.31 -15.34
CA ALA A 266 42.34 26.55 -14.38
C ALA A 266 42.62 25.27 -13.58
N GLU A 267 43.72 24.60 -13.91
CA GLU A 267 44.34 23.47 -13.19
C GLU A 267 45.17 23.97 -11.96
N PRO A 268 45.74 23.11 -11.10
CA PRO A 268 45.38 23.03 -9.68
C PRO A 268 46.55 23.39 -8.72
N GLU A 269 46.24 23.57 -7.42
CA GLU A 269 47.25 23.57 -6.34
C GLU A 269 46.78 22.70 -5.16
N GLU A 270 47.68 21.85 -4.66
CA GLU A 270 47.47 20.77 -3.69
C GLU A 270 47.38 21.22 -2.21
N ALA A 271 46.72 20.33 -1.43
CA ALA A 271 46.94 19.97 -0.01
C ALA A 271 46.32 20.83 1.13
N PRO A 272 46.14 20.29 2.37
CA PRO A 272 45.83 18.91 2.78
C PRO A 272 44.75 18.78 3.91
N ASP A 273 44.27 17.53 4.02
CA ASP A 273 43.69 16.78 5.14
C ASP A 273 43.67 17.40 6.58
N THR A 274 42.49 17.80 7.07
CA THR A 274 42.24 18.09 8.51
C THR A 274 40.88 17.63 9.05
N ALA A 275 40.04 16.94 8.26
CA ALA A 275 38.67 16.60 8.70
C ALA A 275 38.56 15.35 9.60
N ALA A 276 39.65 14.59 9.81
CA ALA A 276 39.62 13.37 10.60
C ALA A 276 39.73 13.58 12.13
N ALA A 277 40.12 14.78 12.60
CA ALA A 277 40.31 15.05 14.03
C ALA A 277 39.01 15.48 14.74
N ASP A 278 38.12 16.24 14.08
CA ASP A 278 36.89 16.77 14.69
C ASP A 278 35.80 15.69 14.89
N ALA A 279 35.73 14.70 14.00
CA ALA A 279 34.76 13.61 14.11
C ALA A 279 35.04 12.66 15.30
N ALA A 280 36.29 12.59 15.78
CA ALA A 280 36.68 11.77 16.92
C ALA A 280 36.39 12.46 18.28
N ALA A 281 36.45 13.79 18.34
CA ALA A 281 36.16 14.56 19.54
C ALA A 281 34.66 14.58 19.87
N LEU A 282 33.79 14.72 18.85
CA LEU A 282 32.34 14.73 19.02
C LEU A 282 31.77 13.37 19.47
N LYS A 283 32.39 12.25 19.03
CA LYS A 283 31.99 10.90 19.46
C LYS A 283 32.35 10.59 20.92
N LYS A 284 33.43 11.16 21.47
CA LYS A 284 33.80 10.98 22.89
C LYS A 284 32.92 11.81 23.84
N ALA A 285 32.47 12.99 23.42
CA ALA A 285 31.55 13.82 24.22
C ALA A 285 30.15 13.19 24.35
N ALA A 286 29.60 12.64 23.26
CA ALA A 286 28.28 12.01 23.27
C ALA A 286 28.21 10.68 24.06
N ALA A 287 29.33 9.95 24.17
CA ALA A 287 29.41 8.72 24.96
C ALA A 287 29.47 8.98 26.48
N ALA A 288 30.00 10.12 26.90
CA ALA A 288 30.08 10.52 28.31
C ALA A 288 28.71 10.98 28.86
N GLU A 289 27.92 11.68 28.05
CA GLU A 289 26.55 12.08 28.37
C GLU A 289 25.60 10.88 28.53
N LYS A 290 25.65 9.92 27.61
CA LYS A 290 24.81 8.70 27.69
C LYS A 290 25.09 7.86 28.94
N ARG A 291 26.35 7.80 29.40
CA ARG A 291 26.71 7.06 30.63
C ARG A 291 26.18 7.72 31.91
N LYS A 292 26.13 9.06 31.96
CA LYS A 292 25.56 9.80 33.11
C LYS A 292 24.04 9.67 33.18
N ALA A 293 23.34 9.70 32.04
CA ALA A 293 21.90 9.52 31.99
C ALA A 293 21.43 8.12 32.42
N THR A 294 22.17 7.06 32.06
CA THR A 294 21.87 5.68 32.50
C THR A 294 22.13 5.44 33.99
N ALA A 295 23.10 6.13 34.59
CA ALA A 295 23.38 6.03 36.02
C ALA A 295 22.31 6.73 36.87
N ALA A 296 21.77 7.85 36.40
CA ALA A 296 20.67 8.56 37.08
C ALA A 296 19.35 7.78 37.06
N LYS A 297 19.03 7.11 35.94
CA LYS A 297 17.79 6.32 35.81
C LYS A 297 17.80 5.07 36.70
N LYS A 298 18.95 4.40 36.83
CA LYS A 298 19.12 3.22 37.69
C LYS A 298 19.09 3.54 39.19
N LYS A 299 19.39 4.79 39.57
CA LYS A 299 19.29 5.26 40.97
C LYS A 299 17.84 5.53 41.37
N LYS A 300 17.05 6.12 40.48
CA LYS A 300 15.62 6.41 40.71
C LYS A 300 14.77 5.14 40.80
N GLU A 301 15.05 4.14 39.96
CA GLU A 301 14.34 2.85 39.96
C GLU A 301 14.62 2.00 41.21
N LYS A 302 15.75 2.23 41.89
CA LYS A 302 16.07 1.56 43.17
C LYS A 302 15.38 2.25 44.36
N GLU A 303 15.18 3.56 44.31
CA GLU A 303 14.53 4.35 45.37
C GLU A 303 13.01 4.11 45.38
N ASP A 304 12.38 3.97 44.20
CA ASP A 304 10.95 3.65 44.09
C ASP A 304 10.61 2.20 44.52
N ALA A 305 11.55 1.25 44.41
CA ALA A 305 11.36 -0.13 44.85
C ALA A 305 11.45 -0.32 46.39
N GLU A 306 12.20 0.55 47.06
CA GLU A 306 12.36 0.53 48.52
C GLU A 306 11.18 1.20 49.25
N ALA A 307 10.50 2.16 48.59
CA ALA A 307 9.28 2.78 49.10
C ALA A 307 8.04 1.85 49.01
N ALA A 308 7.98 0.95 48.02
CA ALA A 308 6.86 0.02 47.84
C ALA A 308 6.87 -1.16 48.84
N THR A 309 8.02 -1.47 49.44
CA THR A 309 8.16 -2.58 50.41
C THR A 309 7.86 -2.16 51.85
N ALA A 310 7.84 -0.87 52.17
CA ALA A 310 7.49 -0.36 53.50
C ALA A 310 5.96 -0.21 53.75
N ALA A 311 5.13 -0.22 52.70
CA ALA A 311 3.67 -0.06 52.80
C ALA A 311 2.89 -1.37 52.99
N ALA A 312 3.55 -2.54 52.89
CA ALA A 312 2.90 -3.86 52.95
C ALA A 312 3.04 -4.57 54.32
N ALA A 313 3.56 -3.91 55.36
CA ALA A 313 3.91 -4.53 56.64
C ALA A 313 3.07 -4.08 57.85
N THR A 314 1.85 -3.59 57.65
CA THR A 314 0.93 -3.28 58.76
C THR A 314 -0.51 -3.65 58.41
N GLU A 315 -0.86 -4.94 58.55
CA GLU A 315 -2.18 -5.41 59.02
C GLU A 315 -2.25 -6.94 58.93
N VAL A 316 -1.85 -7.64 60.00
CA VAL A 316 -2.43 -8.94 60.39
C VAL A 316 -2.27 -9.06 61.90
N VAL A 317 -3.37 -9.25 62.64
CA VAL A 317 -3.50 -10.16 63.81
C VAL A 317 -4.96 -10.10 64.33
N ILE A 318 -5.79 -11.12 64.04
CA ILE A 318 -6.34 -12.18 64.96
C ILE A 318 -7.72 -11.76 65.59
N ASP A 319 -8.81 -12.53 65.77
CA ASP A 319 -9.22 -13.95 65.66
C ASP A 319 -10.77 -14.07 65.52
N ASP A 320 -11.24 -15.31 65.37
CA ASP A 320 -12.49 -15.92 65.89
C ASP A 320 -13.68 -16.20 64.92
N ALA A 321 -13.75 -17.46 64.52
CA ALA A 321 -14.95 -18.20 64.08
C ALA A 321 -15.54 -18.97 65.28
N PRO A 322 -16.81 -19.47 65.27
CA PRO A 322 -17.06 -20.72 64.52
C PRO A 322 -18.50 -20.97 64.01
N SER A 323 -18.58 -21.94 63.07
CA SER A 323 -19.52 -23.09 63.06
C SER A 323 -20.46 -23.26 61.84
N SER A 324 -20.10 -24.30 61.08
CA SER A 324 -20.93 -25.42 60.53
C SER A 324 -21.88 -25.23 59.33
N SER A 325 -21.56 -26.03 58.30
CA SER A 325 -22.43 -26.93 57.49
C SER A 325 -23.35 -26.23 56.46
N GLU A 326 -23.48 -26.59 55.18
CA GLU A 326 -23.42 -27.87 54.47
C GLU A 326 -23.20 -27.66 52.94
N ALA A 327 -22.79 -28.75 52.28
CA ALA A 327 -23.18 -29.16 50.92
C ALA A 327 -22.60 -28.41 49.69
N GLU A 328 -21.48 -28.93 49.21
CA GLU A 328 -21.17 -29.03 47.79
C GLU A 328 -21.99 -30.20 47.21
N ASP A 329 -22.78 -29.97 46.15
CA ASP A 329 -23.14 -30.91 45.05
C ASP A 329 -24.46 -30.47 44.37
N SER A 330 -24.41 -29.92 43.15
CA SER A 330 -25.58 -29.85 42.25
C SER A 330 -25.21 -29.67 40.76
N LEU A 331 -24.14 -30.33 40.31
CA LEU A 331 -23.81 -30.42 38.88
C LEU A 331 -24.56 -31.55 38.13
N ASP A 332 -25.44 -32.30 38.82
CA ASP A 332 -26.27 -33.37 38.23
C ASP A 332 -27.74 -32.95 37.94
N ASP A 333 -28.20 -31.78 38.41
CA ASP A 333 -29.60 -31.33 38.19
C ASP A 333 -29.82 -30.55 36.88
N LEU A 334 -28.77 -30.29 36.10
CA LEU A 334 -28.87 -29.58 34.80
C LEU A 334 -29.01 -30.50 33.58
N LEU A 335 -29.05 -31.83 33.78
CA LEU A 335 -29.21 -32.82 32.71
C LEU A 335 -30.61 -33.46 32.65
N ALA A 336 -31.51 -33.12 33.58
CA ALA A 336 -32.88 -33.66 33.61
C ALA A 336 -33.91 -32.85 32.77
N ASP A 337 -33.59 -31.63 32.34
CA ASP A 337 -34.51 -30.76 31.59
C ASP A 337 -34.46 -30.92 30.06
N LEU A 338 -33.67 -31.89 29.54
CA LEU A 338 -33.55 -32.13 28.09
C LEU A 338 -34.39 -33.30 27.55
N ASP A 339 -35.11 -34.04 28.39
CA ASP A 339 -35.91 -35.21 27.99
C ASP A 339 -37.44 -35.01 28.08
N SER A 340 -37.91 -33.76 28.26
CA SER A 340 -39.35 -33.41 28.35
C SER A 340 -39.90 -32.65 27.14
N LEU A 341 -39.21 -32.65 25.99
CA LEU A 341 -39.77 -32.19 24.71
C LEU A 341 -39.98 -33.37 23.76
N GLY A 342 -40.93 -34.23 24.15
CA GLY A 342 -41.55 -35.29 23.36
C GLY A 342 -42.99 -35.48 23.79
#